data_AF-K2PYZ5-F1
#
_entry.id   AF-K2PYZ5-F1
#
_cell.length_a   1.000
_cell.length_b   1.000
_cell.length_c   1.000
_cell.angle_alpha   90.00
_cell.angle_beta   90.00
_cell.angle_gamma   90.00
#
_symmetry.space_group_name_H-M   'P 1'
#
loop_
_entity.id
_entity.type
_entity.pdbx_description
1 polymer ?
#
loop_
_entity_poly.entity_id
_entity_poly.type
_entity_poly.pdbx_seq_one_letter_code
_entity_poly.pdbx_strand_id
1 'polypeptide(L)' 'KGEADLVYKKGKFFLCQTIEVCQEETKDVDDFIGCDFGITDIVVTSDGVKHSADGLNTYRKHRQKVRSS' A
#
# COMPACT_ATOMS: atom_id res chain seq x y z
N LYS A 1 15.63 -18.02 -15.59
CA LYS A 1 16.29 -17.11 -16.58
C LYS A 1 15.55 -15.79 -16.47
N GLY A 2 16.16 -14.73 -15.95
CA GLY A 2 15.47 -13.44 -15.77
C GLY A 2 15.95 -12.43 -16.80
N GLU A 3 15.07 -11.99 -17.69
CA GLU A 3 15.32 -10.80 -18.50
C GLU A 3 15.43 -9.58 -17.58
N ALA A 4 16.33 -8.68 -17.93
CA ALA A 4 16.58 -7.45 -17.21
C ALA A 4 16.62 -6.30 -18.20
N ASP A 5 15.77 -5.30 -17.98
CA ASP A 5 15.76 -4.09 -18.78
C ASP A 5 16.56 -2.99 -18.08
N LEU A 6 17.43 -2.32 -18.84
CA LEU A 6 18.13 -1.13 -18.37
C LEU A 6 17.52 0.10 -19.02
N VAL A 7 16.93 0.98 -18.21
CA VAL A 7 16.27 2.19 -18.67
C VAL A 7 17.06 3.43 -18.26
N TYR A 8 17.37 4.31 -19.21
CA TYR A 8 17.93 5.63 -18.92
C TYR A 8 16.84 6.70 -18.99
N LYS A 9 16.57 7.37 -17.86
CA LYS A 9 15.53 8.40 -17.76
C LYS A 9 15.95 9.52 -16.82
N LYS A 10 15.83 10.78 -17.28
CA LYS A 10 16.14 12.00 -16.50
C LYS A 10 17.54 11.96 -15.86
N GLY A 11 18.56 11.56 -16.61
CA GLY A 11 19.94 11.52 -16.13
C GLY A 11 20.29 10.32 -15.24
N LYS A 12 19.38 9.36 -15.06
CA LYS A 12 19.56 8.20 -14.16
C LYS A 12 19.31 6.89 -14.90
N PHE A 13 20.08 5.88 -14.54
CA PHE A 13 19.85 4.49 -14.94
C PHE A 13 18.95 3.79 -13.91
N PHE A 14 18.04 2.96 -14.42
CA PHE A 14 17.16 2.09 -13.64
C PHE A 14 17.27 0.68 -14.20
N LEU A 15 17.48 -0.29 -13.32
CA LEU A 15 17.50 -1.71 -13.68
C LEU A 15 16.19 -2.34 -13.26
N CYS A 16 15.45 -2.88 -14.22
CA CYS A 16 14.22 -3.61 -14.00
C CYS A 16 14.52 -5.10 -14.12
N GLN A 17 14.78 -5.76 -12.98
CA GLN A 17 15.08 -7.19 -12.95
C GLN A 17 13.80 -7.99 -12.69
N THR A 18 13.46 -8.89 -13.60
CA THR A 18 12.45 -9.91 -13.31
C THR A 18 13.07 -10.98 -12.42
N ILE A 19 12.41 -11.28 -11.30
CA ILE A 19 12.78 -12.40 -10.42
C ILE A 19 11.61 -13.38 -10.35
N GLU A 20 11.93 -14.67 -10.31
CA GLU A 20 10.96 -15.70 -9.99
C GLU A 20 10.77 -15.69 -8.47
N VAL A 21 9.54 -15.42 -8.01
CA VAL A 21 9.18 -15.51 -6.60
C VAL A 21 8.69 -16.93 -6.36
N CYS A 22 9.19 -17.57 -5.29
CA CYS A 22 8.72 -18.90 -4.90
C CYS A 22 7.22 -18.83 -4.62
N GLN A 23 6.44 -19.68 -5.28
CA GLN A 23 5.04 -19.87 -4.90
C GLN A 23 4.99 -20.74 -3.65
N GLU A 24 4.32 -20.24 -2.62
CA GLU A 24 4.00 -21.06 -1.46
C GLU A 24 2.89 -22.06 -1.82
N GLU A 25 2.95 -23.25 -1.24
CA GLU A 25 1.84 -24.20 -1.35
C GLU A 25 0.57 -23.59 -0.75
N THR A 26 -0.56 -23.81 -1.42
CA THR A 26 -1.85 -23.34 -0.92
C THR A 26 -2.18 -24.13 0.35
N LYS A 27 -2.32 -23.41 1.47
CA LYS A 27 -2.75 -23.97 2.75
C LYS A 27 -4.26 -23.84 2.88
N ASP A 28 -4.87 -24.78 3.59
CA ASP A 28 -6.25 -24.61 4.05
C ASP A 28 -6.32 -23.38 4.97
N VAL A 29 -7.41 -22.62 4.84
CA VAL A 29 -7.60 -21.39 5.61
C VAL A 29 -8.24 -21.75 6.95
N ASP A 30 -7.49 -21.56 8.04
CA ASP A 30 -7.96 -21.86 9.39
C ASP A 30 -8.82 -20.72 9.99
N ASP A 31 -8.57 -19.47 9.60
CA ASP A 31 -9.25 -18.29 10.14
C ASP A 31 -9.20 -17.10 9.17
N PHE A 32 -10.02 -16.08 9.42
CA PHE A 32 -10.05 -14.83 8.66
C PHE A 32 -10.08 -13.59 9.56
N ILE A 33 -9.45 -12.51 9.10
CA ILE A 33 -9.57 -11.18 9.72
C ILE A 33 -10.39 -10.30 8.78
N GLY A 34 -11.53 -9.82 9.28
CA GLY A 34 -12.32 -8.80 8.60
C GLY A 34 -11.68 -7.42 8.76
N CYS A 35 -11.61 -6.66 7.68
CA CYS A 35 -11.07 -5.29 7.68
C CYS A 35 -12.13 -4.32 7.16
N ASP A 36 -12.53 -3.36 7.97
CA ASP A 36 -13.39 -2.23 7.58
C ASP A 36 -12.55 -0.94 7.47
N PHE A 37 -12.77 -0.16 6.41
CA PHE A 37 -11.98 1.04 6.11
C PHE A 37 -12.86 2.28 6.14
N GLY A 38 -12.42 3.34 6.81
CA GLY A 38 -13.26 4.51 7.06
C GLY A 38 -12.56 5.86 6.96
N ILE A 39 -13.33 6.90 7.28
CA ILE A 39 -12.83 8.29 7.34
C ILE A 39 -12.16 8.56 8.70
N THR A 40 -12.72 8.04 9.80
CA THR A 40 -12.17 8.23 11.16
C THR A 40 -10.98 7.31 11.41
N ASP A 41 -11.12 6.07 10.99
CA ASP A 41 -10.12 5.01 11.14
C ASP A 41 -9.75 4.53 9.75
N ILE A 42 -8.44 4.47 9.47
CA ILE A 42 -7.92 3.93 8.21
C ILE A 42 -8.38 2.49 8.08
N VAL A 43 -8.20 1.69 9.13
CA VAL A 43 -8.72 0.32 9.18
C VAL A 43 -9.11 -0.04 10.61
N VAL A 44 -10.24 -0.74 10.72
CA VAL A 44 -10.68 -1.46 11.91
C VAL A 44 -10.73 -2.94 11.56
N THR A 45 -10.10 -3.75 12.38
CA THR A 45 -10.01 -5.20 12.18
C THR A 45 -10.99 -5.93 13.10
N SER A 46 -11.45 -7.11 12.70
CA SER A 46 -12.44 -7.90 13.46
C SER A 46 -11.91 -8.40 14.80
N ASP A 47 -10.60 -8.46 14.98
CA ASP A 47 -9.91 -8.74 16.24
C ASP A 47 -9.68 -7.48 17.10
N GLY A 48 -10.20 -6.32 16.67
CA GLY A 48 -10.33 -5.11 17.48
C GLY A 48 -9.18 -4.11 17.32
N VAL A 49 -8.20 -4.35 16.45
CA VAL A 49 -7.15 -3.37 16.15
C VAL A 49 -7.72 -2.21 15.35
N LYS A 50 -7.39 -0.98 15.77
CA LYS A 50 -7.79 0.25 15.10
C LYS A 50 -6.58 1.08 14.70
N HIS A 51 -6.56 1.52 13.46
CA HIS A 51 -5.56 2.45 12.96
C HIS A 51 -6.23 3.79 12.64
N SER A 52 -5.98 4.81 13.47
CA SER A 52 -6.59 6.14 13.31
C SER A 52 -6.16 6.83 12.00
N ALA A 53 -7.09 7.60 11.41
CA ALA A 53 -6.84 8.44 10.24
C ALA A 53 -6.52 9.91 10.58
N ASP A 54 -6.27 10.28 11.85
CA ASP A 54 -6.12 11.68 12.27
C ASP A 54 -5.04 12.46 11.50
N GLY A 55 -3.85 11.86 11.35
CA GLY A 55 -2.75 12.45 10.58
C GLY A 55 -3.12 12.62 9.10
N LEU A 56 -3.79 11.61 8.53
CA LEU A 56 -4.24 11.63 7.14
C LEU A 56 -5.33 12.69 6.92
N ASN A 57 -6.27 12.82 7.85
CA ASN A 57 -7.33 13.82 7.81
C ASN A 57 -6.78 15.24 7.96
N THR A 58 -5.74 15.43 8.77
CA THR A 58 -5.02 16.70 8.87
C THR A 58 -4.40 17.08 7.51
N TYR A 59 -3.72 16.13 6.86
CA TYR A 59 -3.16 16.34 5.53
C TYR A 59 -4.25 16.62 4.47
N ARG A 60 -5.37 15.87 4.47
CA ARG A 60 -6.50 16.06 3.56
C ARG A 60 -7.08 17.48 3.70
N LYS A 61 -7.31 17.96 4.92
CA LYS A 61 -7.78 19.33 5.19
C LYS A 61 -6.81 20.38 4.64
N HIS A 62 -5.51 20.21 4.87
CA HIS A 62 -4.50 21.11 4.33
C HIS A 62 -4.53 21.16 2.79
N ARG A 63 -4.58 20.00 2.13
CA ARG A 63 -4.65 19.91 0.66
C ARG A 63 -5.92 20.51 0.09
N GLN A 64 -7.05 20.36 0.77
CA GLN A 64 -8.30 21.00 0.35
C GLN A 64 -8.17 22.53 0.35
N LYS A 65 -7.57 23.10 1.41
CA LYS A 65 -7.33 24.55 1.52
C LYS A 65 -6.44 25.09 0.41
N VAL A 66 -5.34 24.38 0.10
CA VAL A 66 -4.41 24.77 -0.98
C VAL A 66 -5.11 24.77 -2.34
N ARG A 67 -6.04 23.84 -2.59
CA ARG A 67 -6.76 23.73 -3.87
C ARG A 67 -7.91 24.72 -4.02
N SER A 68 -8.43 25.24 -2.92
CA SER A 68 -9.49 26.25 -2.90
C SER A 68 -8.98 27.69 -2.91
N SER A 69 -7.65 27.88 -2.94
CA SER A 69 -6.98 29.18 -3.06
C SER A 69 -6.56 29.42 -4.51
#